data_AF-A0A7X6XG16-F1
#
_entry.id   AF-A0A7X6XG16-F1
#
_cell.length_a   1.000
_cell.length_b   1.000
_cell.length_c   1.000
_cell.angle_alpha   90.00
_cell.angle_beta   90.00
_cell.angle_gamma   90.00
#
_symmetry.space_group_name_H-M   'P 1'
#
loop_
_entity.id
_entity.type
_entity.pdbx_description
1 polymer ?
#
loop_
_entity_poly.entity_id
_entity_poly.type
_entity_poly.pdbx_seq_one_letter_code
_entity_poly.pdbx_strand_id
1 'polypeptide(L)'
;MRRAISALKDNDVEKLNLEFQLKILEENQKKIITLDPVIRAHPLTGRITFWHEQTLNLASSILSQTKGISRANMANLKKEAEIAENMAKMYLKGIRRNNRSDIETLIDIFTTHVNKNPEVNNAFNKIGLIEYVNELQLANETYNRLYRKRQRMKIKIHSRDENKRIVKEAQEALRSFFDQLNIANRIYPELNYKPLMMELNTLIAEFTNIIKTRETYNKKRALKAKKEKEAALASKKEPAMKLNVEDNNKGIKINAKYYSSVLNNRKNEMGAISADSIVGPYKL
;
A
#
# COMPACT_ATOMS: atom_id res chain seq x y z
N MET A 1 -1.98 26.75 -12.43
CA MET A 1 -0.77 27.60 -12.35
C MET A 1 -0.01 27.62 -13.67
N ARG A 2 0.58 26.51 -14.16
CA ARG A 2 1.26 26.46 -15.49
C ARG A 2 0.51 27.16 -16.64
N ARG A 3 -0.79 26.90 -16.83
CA ARG A 3 -1.59 27.55 -17.90
C ARG A 3 -1.83 29.05 -17.67
N ALA A 4 -1.93 29.50 -16.42
CA ALA A 4 -2.05 30.93 -16.10
C ALA A 4 -0.73 31.67 -16.36
N ILE A 5 0.41 31.02 -16.13
CA ILE A 5 1.74 31.54 -16.50
C ILE A 5 1.87 31.66 -18.02
N SER A 6 1.38 30.68 -18.78
CA SER A 6 1.34 30.76 -20.25
C SER A 6 0.53 31.97 -20.71
N ALA A 7 -0.72 32.08 -20.25
CA ALA A 7 -1.61 33.18 -20.58
C ALA A 7 -0.97 34.56 -20.31
N LEU A 8 -0.25 34.69 -19.19
CA LEU A 8 0.51 35.92 -18.91
C LEU A 8 1.60 36.17 -19.95
N LYS A 9 2.48 35.20 -20.20
CA LYS A 9 3.58 35.33 -21.16
C LYS A 9 3.10 35.65 -22.58
N ASP A 10 1.95 35.11 -22.95
CA ASP A 10 1.34 35.30 -24.28
C ASP A 10 0.73 36.72 -24.45
N ASN A 11 0.52 37.48 -23.36
CA ASN A 11 -0.14 38.80 -23.36
C ASN A 11 0.78 39.98 -22.99
N ASP A 12 2.11 39.86 -23.14
CA ASP A 12 3.10 40.93 -22.92
C ASP A 12 3.01 41.59 -21.52
N VAL A 13 3.58 40.88 -20.54
CA VAL A 13 3.43 41.15 -19.10
C VAL A 13 4.03 42.49 -18.67
N GLU A 14 5.06 42.96 -19.36
CA GLU A 14 5.72 44.24 -19.07
C GLU A 14 4.78 45.40 -19.41
N LYS A 15 4.12 45.33 -20.57
CA LYS A 15 3.12 46.31 -20.96
C LYS A 15 1.90 46.34 -20.06
N LEU A 16 1.63 45.26 -19.33
CA LEU A 16 0.47 45.15 -18.44
C LEU A 16 0.81 45.44 -16.97
N ASN A 17 2.07 45.76 -16.62
CA ASN A 17 2.55 45.95 -15.25
C ASN A 17 2.30 44.72 -14.33
N LEU A 18 2.51 43.50 -14.84
CA LEU A 18 2.21 42.24 -14.13
C LEU A 18 3.45 41.35 -13.86
N GLU A 19 4.65 41.89 -14.05
CA GLU A 19 5.93 41.14 -14.00
C GLU A 19 6.18 40.51 -12.63
N PHE A 20 5.88 41.27 -11.57
CA PHE A 20 6.02 40.80 -10.20
C PHE A 20 5.12 39.58 -9.92
N GLN A 21 3.89 39.61 -10.43
CA GLN A 21 2.92 38.53 -10.28
C GLN A 21 3.34 37.31 -11.09
N LEU A 22 3.88 37.50 -12.30
CA LEU A 22 4.46 36.41 -13.09
C LEU A 22 5.58 35.70 -12.29
N LYS A 23 6.49 36.46 -11.70
CA LYS A 23 7.60 35.91 -10.89
C LYS A 23 7.09 35.08 -9.71
N ILE A 24 6.12 35.59 -8.95
CA ILE A 24 5.50 34.87 -7.83
C ILE A 24 4.88 33.54 -8.31
N LEU A 25 4.16 33.56 -9.43
CA LEU A 25 3.55 32.35 -9.99
C LEU A 25 4.61 31.35 -10.45
N GLU A 26 5.71 31.78 -11.06
CA GLU A 26 6.81 30.90 -11.47
C GLU A 26 7.52 30.24 -10.28
N GLU A 27 7.78 30.99 -9.21
CA GLU A 27 8.38 30.47 -7.98
C GLU A 27 7.48 29.41 -7.33
N ASN A 28 6.17 29.67 -7.25
CA ASN A 28 5.22 28.69 -6.74
C ASN A 28 5.06 27.48 -7.67
N GLN A 29 5.14 27.67 -8.99
CA GLN A 29 5.07 26.57 -9.96
C GLN A 29 6.25 25.59 -9.78
N LYS A 30 7.45 26.08 -9.45
CA LYS A 30 8.60 25.22 -9.12
C LYS A 30 8.30 24.33 -7.91
N LYS A 31 7.70 24.88 -6.85
CA LYS A 31 7.28 24.11 -5.66
C LYS A 31 6.16 23.11 -5.98
N ILE A 32 5.18 23.47 -6.82
CA ILE A 32 4.10 22.55 -7.19
C ILE A 32 4.63 21.35 -8.00
N ILE A 33 5.67 21.53 -8.82
CA ILE A 33 6.26 20.41 -9.58
C ILE A 33 6.80 19.33 -8.64
N THR A 34 7.27 19.68 -7.44
CA THR A 34 7.72 18.70 -6.45
C THR A 34 6.55 17.93 -5.81
N LEU A 35 5.33 18.49 -5.87
CA LEU A 35 4.10 17.84 -5.40
C LEU A 35 3.50 16.86 -6.40
N ASP A 36 3.99 16.80 -7.63
CA ASP A 36 3.55 15.83 -8.62
C ASP A 36 4.47 14.61 -8.54
N PRO A 37 4.24 13.64 -7.62
CA PRO A 37 4.85 12.34 -7.80
C PRO A 37 4.16 11.82 -9.06
N VAL A 38 4.84 11.95 -10.20
CA VAL A 38 4.47 11.28 -11.44
C VAL A 38 3.94 9.93 -11.02
N ILE A 39 2.64 9.68 -11.24
CA ILE A 39 1.91 8.50 -10.77
C ILE A 39 2.44 7.30 -11.55
N ARG A 40 3.68 6.93 -11.29
CA ARG A 40 4.35 5.76 -11.80
C ARG A 40 4.24 4.73 -10.70
N ALA A 41 3.89 3.51 -11.08
CA ALA A 41 3.96 2.39 -10.16
C ALA A 41 5.35 2.39 -9.51
N HIS A 42 5.40 2.31 -8.17
CA HIS A 42 6.66 2.29 -7.45
C HIS A 42 7.59 1.23 -8.08
N PRO A 43 8.89 1.51 -8.30
CA PRO A 43 9.80 0.59 -9.03
C PRO A 43 9.91 -0.81 -8.40
N LEU A 44 9.50 -0.93 -7.13
CA LEU A 44 9.47 -2.19 -6.39
C LEU A 44 8.15 -2.94 -6.49
N THR A 45 7.07 -2.35 -7.01
CA THR A 45 5.74 -2.98 -7.06
C THR A 45 5.79 -4.32 -7.79
N GLY A 46 6.36 -4.38 -9.00
CA GLY A 46 6.45 -5.63 -9.75
C GLY A 46 7.22 -6.71 -9.01
N ARG A 47 8.37 -6.36 -8.41
CA ARG A 47 9.18 -7.31 -7.61
C ARG A 47 8.44 -7.78 -6.36
N ILE A 48 7.75 -6.89 -5.65
CA ILE A 48 6.96 -7.24 -4.46
C ILE A 48 5.84 -8.22 -4.84
N THR A 49 5.10 -7.95 -5.92
CA THR A 49 4.04 -8.83 -6.40
C THR A 49 4.59 -10.20 -6.80
N PHE A 50 5.71 -10.23 -7.53
CA PHE A 50 6.38 -11.48 -7.89
C PHE A 50 6.70 -12.33 -6.65
N TRP A 51 7.41 -11.76 -5.68
CA TRP A 51 7.79 -12.50 -4.47
C TRP A 51 6.58 -12.91 -3.63
N HIS A 52 5.54 -12.09 -3.57
CA HIS A 52 4.29 -12.45 -2.90
C HIS A 52 3.64 -13.69 -3.52
N GLU A 53 3.51 -13.72 -4.85
CA GLU A 53 2.94 -14.88 -5.54
C GLU A 53 3.84 -16.12 -5.41
N GLN A 54 5.17 -15.95 -5.47
CA GLN A 54 6.10 -17.06 -5.22
C GLN A 54 5.90 -17.67 -3.82
N THR A 55 5.80 -16.83 -2.79
CA THR A 55 5.50 -17.27 -1.43
C THR A 55 4.19 -18.07 -1.35
N LEU A 56 3.12 -17.59 -1.98
CA LEU A 56 1.82 -18.29 -2.01
C LEU A 56 1.86 -19.60 -2.81
N ASN A 57 2.60 -19.62 -3.91
CA ASN A 57 2.78 -20.80 -4.76
C ASN A 57 3.56 -21.89 -4.03
N LEU A 58 4.67 -21.54 -3.38
CA LEU A 58 5.48 -22.46 -2.56
C LEU A 58 4.66 -23.04 -1.41
N ALA A 59 3.95 -22.20 -0.65
CA ALA A 59 3.08 -22.67 0.42
C ALA A 59 1.99 -23.64 -0.07
N SER A 60 1.37 -23.33 -1.21
CA SER A 60 0.37 -24.20 -1.83
C SER A 60 0.96 -25.52 -2.33
N SER A 61 2.18 -25.48 -2.85
CA SER A 61 2.91 -26.65 -3.37
C SER A 61 3.29 -27.59 -2.23
N ILE A 62 3.86 -27.07 -1.14
CA ILE A 62 4.20 -27.86 0.06
C ILE A 62 2.94 -28.55 0.61
N LEU A 63 1.84 -27.82 0.77
CA LEU A 63 0.59 -28.38 1.27
C LEU A 63 0.03 -29.48 0.33
N SER A 64 0.19 -29.33 -0.97
CA SER A 64 -0.32 -30.30 -1.95
C SER A 64 0.56 -31.55 -2.00
N GLN A 65 1.87 -31.39 -1.95
CA GLN A 65 2.83 -32.50 -1.97
C GLN A 65 2.74 -33.33 -0.68
N THR A 66 2.72 -32.69 0.49
CA THR A 66 2.51 -33.40 1.78
C THR A 66 1.22 -34.23 1.80
N LYS A 67 0.11 -33.68 1.28
CA LYS A 67 -1.15 -34.44 1.09
C LYS A 67 -1.00 -35.60 0.12
N GLY A 68 -0.31 -35.40 -1.00
CA GLY A 68 -0.08 -36.43 -2.01
C GLY A 68 0.71 -37.60 -1.45
N ILE A 69 1.81 -37.31 -0.75
CA ILE A 69 2.68 -38.32 -0.14
C ILE A 69 1.94 -39.08 0.97
N SER A 70 1.20 -38.36 1.83
CA SER A 70 0.38 -38.97 2.88
C SER A 70 -0.68 -39.93 2.29
N ARG A 71 -1.36 -39.53 1.20
CA ARG A 71 -2.35 -40.37 0.51
C ARG A 71 -1.75 -41.58 -0.20
N ALA A 72 -0.53 -41.47 -0.71
CA ALA A 72 0.18 -42.59 -1.33
C ALA A 72 0.45 -43.73 -0.33
N ASN A 73 0.41 -43.43 0.97
CA ASN A 73 0.48 -44.41 2.07
C ASN A 73 1.66 -45.38 1.93
N MET A 74 2.82 -44.86 1.54
CA MET A 74 4.06 -45.64 1.42
C MET A 74 4.48 -46.11 2.81
N ALA A 75 4.57 -47.43 3.02
CA ALA A 75 4.78 -48.02 4.35
C ALA A 75 6.02 -47.48 5.09
N ASN A 76 7.08 -47.16 4.35
CA ASN A 76 8.34 -46.65 4.87
C ASN A 76 8.35 -45.13 5.17
N LEU A 77 7.36 -44.36 4.70
CA LEU A 77 7.29 -42.90 4.88
C LEU A 77 6.00 -42.44 5.56
N LYS A 78 5.12 -43.37 5.94
CA LYS A 78 3.77 -43.06 6.44
C LYS A 78 3.79 -42.10 7.64
N LYS A 79 4.61 -42.40 8.64
CA LYS A 79 4.68 -41.59 9.87
C LYS A 79 5.19 -40.18 9.58
N GLU A 80 6.25 -40.06 8.78
CA GLU A 80 6.83 -38.78 8.38
C GLU A 80 5.87 -37.95 7.53
N ALA A 81 5.16 -38.60 6.61
CA ALA A 81 4.16 -37.95 5.78
C ALA A 81 2.99 -37.41 6.61
N GLU A 82 2.51 -38.16 7.61
CA GLU A 82 1.47 -37.70 8.55
C GLU A 82 1.94 -36.49 9.38
N ILE A 83 3.16 -36.51 9.92
CA ILE A 83 3.74 -35.39 10.67
C ILE A 83 3.83 -34.13 9.79
N ALA A 84 4.39 -34.26 8.59
CA ALA A 84 4.56 -33.14 7.68
C ALA A 84 3.22 -32.60 7.16
N GLU A 85 2.26 -33.46 6.85
CA GLU A 85 0.93 -33.05 6.39
C GLU A 85 0.17 -32.31 7.50
N ASN A 86 0.21 -32.80 8.74
CA ASN A 86 -0.42 -32.12 9.86
C ASN A 86 0.19 -30.73 10.09
N MET A 87 1.52 -30.62 10.02
CA MET A 87 2.22 -29.35 10.12
C MET A 87 1.86 -28.39 8.99
N ALA A 88 1.89 -28.84 7.74
CA ALA A 88 1.53 -28.02 6.58
C ALA A 88 0.05 -27.60 6.62
N LYS A 89 -0.86 -28.49 7.00
CA LYS A 89 -2.30 -28.17 7.15
C LYS A 89 -2.55 -27.11 8.22
N MET A 90 -1.81 -27.14 9.32
CA MET A 90 -2.01 -26.23 10.44
C MET A 90 -1.76 -24.76 10.04
N TYR A 91 -0.74 -24.50 9.21
CA TYR A 91 -0.30 -23.13 8.90
C TYR A 91 -0.56 -22.69 7.46
N LEU A 92 -0.51 -23.61 6.48
CA LEU A 92 -0.57 -23.27 5.05
C LEU A 92 -1.97 -23.44 4.45
N LYS A 93 -2.90 -24.11 5.14
CA LYS A 93 -4.26 -24.32 4.65
C LYS A 93 -4.99 -22.98 4.53
N GLY A 94 -5.42 -22.65 3.30
CA GLY A 94 -6.20 -21.44 3.04
C GLY A 94 -5.38 -20.15 3.07
N ILE A 95 -4.05 -20.23 2.99
CA ILE A 95 -3.14 -19.09 3.13
C ILE A 95 -3.48 -17.91 2.21
N ARG A 96 -3.97 -18.17 1.00
CA ARG A 96 -4.40 -17.13 0.03
C ARG A 96 -5.58 -16.27 0.49
N ARG A 97 -6.37 -16.73 1.47
CA ARG A 97 -7.53 -15.99 1.99
C ARG A 97 -7.14 -15.00 3.10
N ASN A 98 -5.93 -15.11 3.61
CA ASN A 98 -5.44 -14.30 4.71
C ASN A 98 -4.93 -12.95 4.22
N ASN A 99 -4.91 -11.97 5.12
CA ASN A 99 -4.29 -10.69 4.80
C ASN A 99 -2.75 -10.83 4.80
N ARG A 100 -2.06 -9.82 4.28
CA ARG A 100 -0.60 -9.82 4.18
C ARG A 100 0.13 -10.10 5.49
N SER A 101 -0.30 -9.47 6.58
CA SER A 101 0.34 -9.57 7.89
C SER A 101 0.19 -10.98 8.46
N ASP A 102 -0.99 -11.57 8.25
CA ASP A 102 -1.28 -12.93 8.67
C ASP A 102 -0.46 -13.94 7.85
N ILE A 103 -0.34 -13.73 6.53
CA ILE A 103 0.50 -14.57 5.66
C ILE A 103 1.97 -14.55 6.12
N GLU A 104 2.53 -13.35 6.33
CA GLU A 104 3.90 -13.18 6.82
C GLU A 104 4.10 -13.95 8.14
N THR A 105 3.16 -13.78 9.08
CA THR A 105 3.23 -14.40 10.41
C THR A 105 3.09 -15.91 10.34
N LEU A 106 2.14 -16.44 9.57
CA LEU A 106 1.90 -17.87 9.44
C LEU A 106 3.10 -18.59 8.81
N ILE A 107 3.73 -17.97 7.80
CA ILE A 107 4.91 -18.55 7.16
C ILE A 107 6.10 -18.52 8.10
N ASP A 108 6.36 -17.39 8.78
CA ASP A 108 7.44 -17.31 9.77
C ASP A 108 7.28 -18.35 10.88
N ILE A 109 6.06 -18.55 11.38
CA ILE A 109 5.77 -19.56 12.39
C ILE A 109 6.00 -20.96 11.83
N PHE A 110 5.47 -21.25 10.63
CA PHE A 110 5.64 -22.54 9.96
C PHE A 110 7.12 -22.90 9.78
N THR A 111 7.91 -22.02 9.15
CA THR A 111 9.33 -22.26 8.89
C THR A 111 10.13 -22.36 10.19
N THR A 112 9.81 -21.53 11.19
CA THR A 112 10.41 -21.63 12.53
C THR A 112 10.11 -22.97 13.19
N HIS A 113 8.89 -23.48 13.10
CA HIS A 113 8.53 -24.78 13.67
C HIS A 113 9.25 -25.93 12.97
N VAL A 114 9.35 -25.88 11.63
CA VAL A 114 10.10 -26.89 10.85
C VAL A 114 11.59 -26.85 11.21
N ASN A 115 12.17 -25.67 11.42
CA ASN A 115 13.60 -25.55 11.71
C ASN A 115 13.96 -25.87 13.17
N LYS A 116 13.07 -25.55 14.13
CA LYS A 116 13.35 -25.73 15.56
C LYS A 116 12.92 -27.07 16.14
N ASN A 117 11.98 -27.77 15.50
CA ASN A 117 11.54 -29.08 15.96
C ASN A 117 12.24 -30.18 15.14
N PRO A 118 13.18 -30.96 15.74
CA PRO A 118 13.92 -31.99 15.02
C PRO A 118 13.02 -33.08 14.41
N GLU A 119 11.91 -33.43 15.05
CA GLU A 119 10.97 -34.44 14.54
C GLU A 119 10.32 -33.96 13.24
N VAL A 120 9.88 -32.70 13.23
CA VAL A 120 9.24 -32.08 12.08
C VAL A 120 10.25 -31.86 10.97
N ASN A 121 11.45 -31.37 11.30
CA ASN A 121 12.55 -31.19 10.35
C ASN A 121 12.88 -32.51 9.63
N ASN A 122 13.08 -33.58 10.41
CA ASN A 122 13.38 -34.91 9.89
C ASN A 122 12.24 -35.45 9.02
N ALA A 123 10.99 -35.19 9.39
CA ALA A 123 9.84 -35.58 8.58
C ALA A 123 9.86 -34.89 7.20
N PHE A 124 10.04 -33.55 7.17
CA PHE A 124 10.15 -32.79 5.92
C PHE A 124 11.38 -33.19 5.09
N ASN A 125 12.49 -33.52 5.73
CA ASN A 125 13.70 -33.99 5.06
C ASN A 125 13.49 -35.36 4.42
N LYS A 126 12.94 -36.34 5.17
CA LYS A 126 12.71 -37.70 4.68
C LYS A 126 11.72 -37.77 3.52
N ILE A 127 10.72 -36.89 3.48
CA ILE A 127 9.77 -36.80 2.36
C ILE A 127 10.27 -35.90 1.21
N GLY A 128 11.50 -35.38 1.29
CA GLY A 128 12.14 -34.61 0.23
C GLY A 128 11.60 -33.19 0.04
N LEU A 129 11.00 -32.59 1.08
CA LEU A 129 10.38 -31.26 0.99
C LEU A 129 11.13 -30.15 1.74
N ILE A 130 12.27 -30.45 2.36
CA ILE A 130 13.02 -29.45 3.15
C ILE A 130 13.48 -28.26 2.29
N GLU A 131 13.92 -28.50 1.06
CA GLU A 131 14.32 -27.42 0.15
C GLU A 131 13.17 -26.49 -0.20
N TYR A 132 11.95 -27.02 -0.38
CA TYR A 132 10.76 -26.19 -0.59
C TYR A 132 10.45 -25.31 0.63
N VAL A 133 10.71 -25.80 1.84
CA VAL A 133 10.55 -25.00 3.08
C VAL A 133 11.59 -23.89 3.14
N ASN A 134 12.85 -24.17 2.77
CA ASN A 134 13.92 -23.18 2.70
C ASN A 134 13.61 -22.08 1.67
N GLU A 135 13.16 -22.47 0.48
CA GLU A 135 12.74 -21.53 -0.57
C GLU A 135 11.55 -20.68 -0.13
N LEU A 136 10.58 -21.28 0.57
CA LEU A 136 9.42 -20.57 1.12
C LEU A 136 9.86 -19.48 2.12
N GLN A 137 10.80 -19.82 3.01
CA GLN A 137 11.37 -18.87 3.96
C GLN A 137 12.07 -17.72 3.23
N LEU A 138 12.95 -18.03 2.28
CA LEU A 138 13.69 -17.04 1.50
C LEU A 138 12.76 -16.11 0.71
N ALA A 139 11.70 -16.65 0.11
CA ALA A 139 10.72 -15.88 -0.62
C ALA A 139 9.97 -14.90 0.31
N ASN A 140 9.53 -15.36 1.49
CA ASN A 140 8.85 -14.52 2.49
C ASN A 140 9.77 -13.41 3.01
N GLU A 141 11.02 -13.72 3.36
CA GLU A 141 12.00 -12.73 3.80
C GLU A 141 12.31 -11.70 2.73
N THR A 142 12.46 -12.13 1.47
CA THR A 142 12.71 -11.24 0.33
C THR A 142 11.53 -10.31 0.08
N TYR A 143 10.30 -10.86 0.11
CA TYR A 143 9.06 -10.09 0.04
C TYR A 143 9.03 -9.01 1.14
N ASN A 144 9.25 -9.40 2.40
CA ASN A 144 9.20 -8.51 3.56
C ASN A 144 10.25 -7.39 3.46
N ARG A 145 11.48 -7.73 3.06
CA ARG A 145 12.56 -6.76 2.85
C ARG A 145 12.19 -5.72 1.79
N LEU A 146 11.68 -6.16 0.63
CA LEU A 146 11.28 -5.25 -0.45
C LEU A 146 10.09 -4.38 -0.04
N TYR A 147 9.13 -4.95 0.68
CA TYR A 147 7.99 -4.21 1.20
C TYR A 147 8.44 -3.11 2.17
N ARG A 148 9.28 -3.44 3.16
CA ARG A 148 9.84 -2.47 4.12
C ARG A 148 10.64 -1.37 3.40
N LYS A 149 11.44 -1.73 2.40
CA LYS A 149 12.18 -0.77 1.56
C LYS A 149 11.23 0.22 0.87
N ARG A 150 10.13 -0.27 0.27
CA ARG A 150 9.10 0.57 -0.35
C ARG A 150 8.43 1.52 0.66
N GLN A 151 8.13 1.05 1.87
CA GLN A 151 7.53 1.91 2.89
C GLN A 151 8.46 3.04 3.31
N ARG A 152 9.75 2.74 3.53
CA ARG A 152 10.76 3.76 3.85
C ARG A 152 10.91 4.80 2.72
N MET A 153 10.81 4.37 1.47
CA MET A 153 10.84 5.29 0.32
C MET A 153 9.61 6.19 0.26
N LYS A 154 8.41 5.67 0.57
CA LYS A 154 7.19 6.48 0.62
C LYS A 154 7.24 7.58 1.68
N ILE A 155 7.81 7.27 2.85
CA ILE A 155 7.93 8.26 3.95
C ILE A 155 8.83 9.43 3.55
N LYS A 156 9.78 9.23 2.61
CA LYS A 156 10.66 10.29 2.09
C LYS A 156 10.00 11.19 1.04
N ILE A 157 8.85 10.82 0.49
CA ILE A 157 8.16 11.61 -0.55
C ILE A 157 7.17 12.54 0.16
N HIS A 158 7.70 13.63 0.72
CA HIS A 158 7.03 14.75 1.39
C HIS A 158 6.02 14.42 2.49
N SER A 159 6.16 15.07 3.65
CA SER A 159 5.15 14.95 4.70
C SER A 159 3.80 15.47 4.20
N ARG A 160 2.70 14.85 4.63
CA ARG A 160 1.34 15.27 4.24
C ARG A 160 1.11 16.76 4.51
N ASP A 161 1.74 17.30 5.54
CA ASP A 161 1.57 18.70 5.96
C ASP A 161 2.42 19.66 5.14
N GLU A 162 3.63 19.25 4.72
CA GLU A 162 4.43 19.98 3.73
C GLU A 162 3.67 20.10 2.39
N ASN A 163 3.05 19.01 1.93
CA ASN A 163 2.24 19.03 0.71
C ASN A 163 1.05 19.99 0.81
N LYS A 164 0.32 19.97 1.94
CA LYS A 164 -0.78 20.92 2.17
C LYS A 164 -0.29 22.37 2.17
N ARG A 165 0.87 22.63 2.78
CA ARG A 165 1.46 23.97 2.83
C ARG A 165 1.79 24.47 1.43
N ILE A 166 2.49 23.67 0.61
CA ILE A 166 2.83 24.06 -0.76
C ILE A 166 1.56 24.29 -1.60
N VAL A 167 0.54 23.45 -1.46
CA VAL A 167 -0.76 23.67 -2.14
C VAL A 167 -1.41 24.97 -1.70
N LYS A 168 -1.38 25.28 -0.39
CA LYS A 168 -1.97 26.51 0.15
C LYS A 168 -1.24 27.76 -0.36
N GLU A 169 0.10 27.77 -0.32
CA GLU A 169 0.93 28.86 -0.86
C GLU A 169 0.61 29.10 -2.35
N ALA A 170 0.49 28.02 -3.14
CA ALA A 170 0.13 28.12 -4.54
C ALA A 170 -1.28 28.69 -4.79
N GLN A 171 -2.26 28.34 -3.95
CA GLN A 171 -3.62 28.88 -4.02
C GLN A 171 -3.65 30.36 -3.67
N GLU A 172 -2.92 30.76 -2.63
CA GLU A 172 -2.80 32.15 -2.20
C GLU A 172 -2.14 33.00 -3.28
N ALA A 173 -1.06 32.50 -3.91
CA ALA A 173 -0.42 33.16 -5.04
C ALA A 173 -1.37 33.36 -6.23
N LEU A 174 -2.20 32.35 -6.57
CA LEU A 174 -3.19 32.49 -7.64
C LEU A 174 -4.28 33.50 -7.30
N ARG A 175 -4.78 33.52 -6.06
CA ARG A 175 -5.78 34.51 -5.61
C ARG A 175 -5.21 35.93 -5.68
N SER A 176 -4.02 36.10 -5.11
CA SER A 176 -3.32 37.39 -5.13
C SER A 176 -3.09 37.88 -6.56
N PHE A 177 -2.76 36.99 -7.50
CA PHE A 177 -2.66 37.35 -8.91
C PHE A 177 -3.98 37.91 -9.48
N PHE A 178 -5.11 37.23 -9.26
CA PHE A 178 -6.41 37.72 -9.74
C PHE A 178 -6.83 39.04 -9.10
N ASP A 179 -6.57 39.21 -7.80
CA ASP A 179 -6.83 40.46 -7.10
C ASP A 179 -5.99 41.60 -7.69
N GLN A 180 -4.71 41.37 -7.92
CA GLN A 180 -3.81 42.35 -8.51
C GLN A 180 -4.15 42.67 -9.96
N LEU A 181 -4.59 41.69 -10.76
CA LEU A 181 -5.07 41.93 -12.12
C LEU A 181 -6.29 42.87 -12.12
N ASN A 182 -7.23 42.66 -11.20
CA ASN A 182 -8.41 43.51 -11.06
C ASN A 182 -8.04 44.93 -10.61
N ILE A 183 -7.04 45.07 -9.73
CA ILE A 183 -6.51 46.37 -9.29
C ILE A 183 -5.80 47.07 -10.46
N ALA A 184 -4.92 46.37 -11.18
CA ALA A 184 -4.15 46.92 -12.29
C ALA A 184 -5.08 47.45 -13.41
N ASN A 185 -6.12 46.69 -13.76
CA ASN A 185 -7.12 47.13 -14.74
C ASN A 185 -7.91 48.38 -14.31
N ARG A 186 -7.98 48.69 -13.02
CA ARG A 186 -8.61 49.92 -12.50
C ARG A 186 -7.65 51.09 -12.45
N ILE A 187 -6.38 50.84 -12.10
CA ILE A 187 -5.34 51.87 -11.99
C ILE A 187 -4.87 52.33 -13.37
N TYR A 188 -4.74 51.39 -14.31
CA TYR A 188 -4.23 51.61 -15.66
C TYR A 188 -5.28 51.26 -16.73
N PRO A 189 -6.44 51.94 -16.78
CA PRO A 189 -7.51 51.61 -17.72
C PRO A 189 -7.11 51.83 -19.20
N GLU A 190 -6.04 52.57 -19.46
CA GLU A 190 -5.44 52.76 -20.78
C GLU A 190 -4.79 51.49 -21.34
N LEU A 191 -4.41 50.54 -20.47
CA LEU A 191 -3.83 49.27 -20.86
C LEU A 191 -4.93 48.25 -21.18
N ASN A 192 -4.76 47.50 -22.27
CA ASN A 192 -5.79 46.55 -22.71
C ASN A 192 -5.63 45.18 -22.03
N TYR A 193 -6.25 45.02 -20.86
CA TYR A 193 -6.29 43.74 -20.12
C TYR A 193 -7.34 42.74 -20.64
N LYS A 194 -8.22 43.14 -21.58
CA LYS A 194 -9.34 42.29 -22.04
C LYS A 194 -8.89 40.93 -22.61
N PRO A 195 -7.85 40.83 -23.45
CA PRO A 195 -7.40 39.56 -24.01
C PRO A 195 -6.98 38.57 -22.91
N LEU A 196 -6.14 39.02 -21.97
CA LEU A 196 -5.71 38.23 -20.82
C LEU A 196 -6.89 37.78 -19.94
N MET A 197 -7.83 38.69 -19.63
CA MET A 197 -9.00 38.34 -18.84
C MET A 197 -9.89 37.30 -19.53
N MET A 198 -10.07 37.38 -20.85
CA MET A 198 -10.84 36.39 -21.62
C MET A 198 -10.20 35.00 -21.54
N GLU A 199 -8.88 34.93 -21.72
CA GLU A 199 -8.15 33.67 -21.65
C GLU A 199 -8.22 33.05 -20.24
N LEU A 200 -8.03 33.87 -19.20
CA LEU A 200 -8.13 33.41 -17.81
C LEU A 200 -9.54 32.95 -17.44
N ASN A 201 -10.58 33.64 -17.90
CA ASN A 201 -11.97 33.23 -17.68
C ASN A 201 -12.28 31.91 -18.39
N THR A 202 -11.73 31.69 -19.58
CA THR A 202 -11.82 30.41 -20.30
C THR A 202 -11.16 29.29 -19.49
N LEU A 203 -9.95 29.53 -18.97
CA LEU A 203 -9.27 28.57 -18.09
C LEU A 203 -10.05 28.27 -16.82
N ILE A 204 -10.66 29.27 -16.18
CA ILE A 204 -11.51 29.07 -14.99
C ILE A 204 -12.67 28.14 -15.35
N ALA A 205 -13.40 28.41 -16.43
CA ALA A 205 -14.53 27.60 -16.86
C ALA A 205 -14.13 26.14 -17.13
N GLU A 206 -13.02 25.92 -17.85
CA GLU A 206 -12.47 24.59 -18.11
C GLU A 206 -12.16 23.83 -16.81
N PHE A 207 -11.43 24.45 -15.87
CA PHE A 207 -11.08 23.79 -14.61
C PHE A 207 -12.29 23.55 -13.70
N THR A 208 -13.27 24.46 -13.68
CA THR A 208 -14.54 24.25 -12.97
C THR A 208 -15.28 23.02 -13.51
N ASN A 209 -15.31 22.82 -14.83
CA ASN A 209 -15.93 21.65 -15.44
C ASN A 209 -15.18 20.35 -15.07
N ILE A 210 -13.85 20.37 -15.06
CA ILE A 210 -13.03 19.23 -14.61
C ILE A 210 -13.33 18.89 -13.15
N ILE A 211 -13.44 19.89 -12.26
CA ILE A 211 -13.75 19.69 -10.84
C ILE A 211 -15.14 19.07 -10.68
N LYS A 212 -16.18 19.64 -11.31
CA LYS A 212 -17.56 19.11 -11.26
C LYS A 212 -17.65 17.66 -11.78
N THR A 213 -16.90 17.36 -12.85
CA THR A 213 -16.84 16.01 -13.42
C THR A 213 -16.24 15.02 -12.41
N ARG A 214 -15.14 15.40 -11.75
CA ARG A 214 -14.49 14.57 -10.72
C ARG A 214 -15.39 14.35 -9.51
N GLU A 215 -16.08 15.39 -9.04
CA GLU A 215 -17.04 15.27 -7.94
C GLU A 215 -18.17 14.30 -8.26
N THR A 216 -18.72 14.40 -9.48
CA THR A 216 -19.77 13.50 -9.96
C THR A 216 -19.29 12.05 -10.00
N TYR A 217 -18.09 11.82 -10.55
CA TYR A 217 -17.49 10.50 -10.59
C TYR A 217 -17.25 9.91 -9.19
N ASN A 218 -16.71 10.72 -8.27
CA ASN A 218 -16.47 10.31 -6.88
C ASN A 218 -17.77 9.98 -6.15
N LYS A 219 -18.84 10.78 -6.34
CA LYS A 219 -20.18 10.49 -5.80
C LYS A 219 -20.71 9.15 -6.32
N LYS A 220 -20.65 8.91 -7.63
CA LYS A 220 -21.08 7.65 -8.25
C LYS A 220 -20.29 6.45 -7.72
N ARG A 221 -18.97 6.58 -7.60
CA ARG A 221 -18.10 5.52 -7.06
C ARG A 221 -18.38 5.23 -5.59
N ALA A 222 -18.60 6.26 -4.76
CA ALA A 222 -18.96 6.10 -3.36
C ALA A 222 -20.32 5.39 -3.20
N LEU A 223 -21.31 5.73 -4.02
CA LEU A 223 -22.61 5.05 -4.05
C LEU A 223 -22.48 3.58 -4.47
N LYS A 224 -21.68 3.29 -5.50
CA LYS A 224 -21.43 1.89 -5.92
C LYS A 224 -20.76 1.07 -4.81
N ALA A 225 -19.73 1.63 -4.16
CA ALA A 225 -19.05 0.95 -3.05
C ALA A 225 -19.97 0.73 -1.83
N LYS A 226 -20.93 1.63 -1.57
CA LYS A 226 -21.97 1.41 -0.54
C LYS A 226 -22.90 0.26 -0.92
N LYS A 227 -23.43 0.26 -2.16
CA LYS A 227 -24.30 -0.81 -2.66
C LYS A 227 -23.61 -2.18 -2.66
N GLU A 228 -22.32 -2.25 -3.03
CA GLU A 228 -21.53 -3.49 -2.99
C GLU A 228 -21.32 -4.00 -1.55
N LYS A 229 -21.10 -3.09 -0.58
CA LYS A 229 -21.02 -3.44 0.83
C LYS A 229 -22.35 -3.93 1.39
N GLU A 230 -23.46 -3.28 1.02
CA GLU A 230 -24.81 -3.68 1.43
C GLU A 230 -25.20 -5.03 0.83
N ALA A 231 -24.89 -5.28 -0.45
CA ALA A 231 -25.10 -6.57 -1.11
C ALA A 231 -24.23 -7.69 -0.48
N ALA A 232 -22.97 -7.41 -0.16
CA ALA A 232 -22.10 -8.36 0.54
C ALA A 232 -22.61 -8.65 1.97
N LEU A 233 -23.22 -7.68 2.65
CA LEU A 233 -23.82 -7.87 3.98
C LEU A 233 -25.15 -8.66 3.90
N ALA A 234 -25.95 -8.44 2.86
CA ALA A 234 -27.20 -9.17 2.61
C ALA A 234 -26.94 -10.64 2.25
N SER A 235 -25.92 -10.93 1.44
CA SER A 235 -25.51 -12.31 1.11
C SER A 235 -24.98 -13.13 2.30
N LYS A 236 -24.64 -12.47 3.42
CA LYS A 236 -24.22 -13.13 4.67
C LYS A 236 -25.38 -13.41 5.64
N LYS A 237 -26.61 -13.03 5.30
CA LYS A 237 -27.79 -13.12 6.17
C LYS A 237 -28.90 -14.08 5.71
N GLU A 238 -28.64 -14.98 4.76
CA GLU A 238 -29.59 -16.08 4.51
C GLU A 238 -29.39 -17.25 5.50
N PRO A 239 -30.48 -17.92 5.93
CA PRO A 239 -30.57 -18.54 7.24
C PRO A 239 -29.86 -19.90 7.26
N ALA A 240 -29.19 -20.16 8.38
CA ALA A 240 -28.63 -21.45 8.73
C ALA A 240 -29.70 -22.55 8.62
N MET A 241 -29.66 -23.29 7.52
CA MET A 241 -30.32 -24.60 7.43
C MET A 241 -29.62 -25.48 8.47
N LYS A 242 -30.39 -25.90 9.48
CA LYS A 242 -29.94 -26.78 10.57
C LYS A 242 -29.41 -28.09 9.98
N LEU A 243 -28.09 -28.22 9.90
CA LEU A 243 -27.43 -29.52 9.76
C LEU A 243 -27.20 -30.05 11.16
N ASN A 244 -28.03 -31.02 11.56
CA ASN A 244 -27.71 -31.93 12.64
C ASN A 244 -26.39 -32.60 12.28
N VAL A 245 -25.34 -32.29 13.02
CA VAL A 245 -24.10 -33.08 13.03
C VAL A 245 -23.98 -33.62 14.44
N GLU A 246 -24.29 -34.89 14.59
CA GLU A 246 -23.92 -35.66 15.75
C GLU A 246 -22.40 -35.55 15.95
N ASP A 247 -22.05 -35.20 17.19
CA ASP A 247 -20.72 -35.23 17.75
C ASP A 247 -20.00 -36.54 17.40
N ASN A 248 -18.77 -36.43 16.88
CA ASN A 248 -17.67 -37.36 17.17
C ASN A 248 -16.36 -36.87 16.54
N ASN A 249 -15.70 -35.88 17.15
CA ASN A 249 -14.24 -35.87 17.21
C ASN A 249 -13.67 -34.86 18.22
N LYS A 250 -13.03 -35.38 19.26
CA LYS A 250 -12.28 -34.61 20.27
C LYS A 250 -11.08 -33.91 19.62
N GLY A 251 -11.27 -32.68 19.20
CA GLY A 251 -10.22 -31.77 18.77
C GLY A 251 -9.45 -31.18 19.95
N ILE A 252 -8.13 -31.36 19.92
CA ILE A 252 -7.14 -30.84 20.88
C ILE A 252 -7.30 -29.32 21.02
N LYS A 253 -7.52 -28.85 22.26
CA LYS A 253 -7.54 -27.42 22.61
C LYS A 253 -6.12 -26.85 22.49
N ILE A 254 -5.86 -26.06 21.45
CA ILE A 254 -4.64 -25.28 21.33
C ILE A 254 -4.70 -24.14 22.36
N ASN A 255 -3.73 -24.09 23.26
CA ASN A 255 -3.71 -23.19 24.41
C ASN A 255 -3.48 -21.73 23.98
N ALA A 256 -4.55 -20.92 23.99
CA ALA A 256 -4.56 -19.50 23.62
C ALA A 256 -3.53 -18.64 24.39
N LYS A 257 -3.03 -19.09 25.55
CA LYS A 257 -2.00 -18.37 26.33
C LYS A 257 -0.65 -18.24 25.61
N TYR A 258 -0.28 -19.19 24.75
CA TYR A 258 1.00 -19.14 24.01
C TYR A 258 0.95 -18.12 22.86
N TYR A 259 -0.22 -17.95 22.23
CA TYR A 259 -0.43 -16.95 21.17
C TYR A 259 -0.35 -15.51 21.68
N SER A 260 -0.83 -15.26 22.91
CA SER A 260 -0.77 -13.93 23.52
C SER A 260 0.65 -13.54 23.98
N SER A 261 1.48 -14.48 24.44
CA SER A 261 2.83 -14.17 24.94
C SER A 261 3.80 -13.80 23.82
N VAL A 262 3.70 -14.47 22.66
CA VAL A 262 4.51 -14.14 21.47
C VAL A 262 4.14 -12.77 20.89
N LEU A 263 2.86 -12.40 20.92
CA LEU A 263 2.39 -11.08 20.46
C LEU A 263 2.78 -9.94 21.44
N ASN A 264 2.81 -10.22 22.74
CA ASN A 264 3.21 -9.22 23.74
C ASN A 264 4.73 -8.97 23.77
N ASN A 265 5.56 -10.00 23.56
CA ASN A 265 7.01 -9.83 23.51
C ASN A 265 7.45 -8.96 22.31
N ARG A 266 6.79 -9.07 21.15
CA ARG A 266 7.08 -8.20 19.98
C ARG A 266 6.61 -6.76 20.14
N LYS A 267 5.55 -6.48 20.91
CA LYS A 267 5.16 -5.10 21.23
C LYS A 267 6.21 -4.41 22.11
N ASN A 268 6.83 -5.14 23.03
CA ASN A 268 7.88 -4.62 23.90
C ASN A 268 9.20 -4.38 23.13
N GLU A 269 9.55 -5.24 22.17
CA GLU A 269 10.70 -5.01 21.28
C GLU A 269 10.50 -3.83 20.30
N MET A 270 9.26 -3.58 19.87
CA MET A 270 8.92 -2.45 19.00
C MET A 270 8.80 -1.10 19.74
N GLY A 271 8.71 -1.11 21.07
CA GLY A 271 8.71 0.09 21.92
C GLY A 271 10.08 0.50 22.45
N ALA A 272 11.11 -0.35 22.31
CA ALA A 272 12.43 -0.17 22.91
C ALA A 272 13.54 0.29 21.94
N ILE A 273 13.19 0.73 20.72
CA ILE A 273 14.15 1.49 19.91
C ILE A 273 14.11 2.94 20.41
N SER A 274 14.80 3.18 21.54
CA SER A 274 14.98 4.50 22.12
C SER A 274 15.87 5.37 21.22
N ALA A 275 15.68 6.68 21.36
CA ALA A 275 16.23 7.73 20.51
C ALA A 275 17.75 8.01 20.67
N ASP A 276 18.52 7.14 21.34
CA ASP A 276 19.90 7.45 21.77
C ASP A 276 21.03 6.68 21.06
N SER A 277 20.79 6.03 19.92
CA SER A 277 21.85 5.31 19.17
C SER A 277 22.37 6.00 17.90
N ILE A 278 22.07 7.29 17.69
CA ILE A 278 22.58 8.06 16.54
C ILE A 278 23.61 9.09 17.03
N VAL A 279 24.80 8.62 17.44
CA VAL A 279 26.00 9.45 17.49
C VAL A 279 27.18 8.66 16.90
N GLY A 280 27.64 9.12 15.73
CA GLY A 280 29.00 8.90 15.19
C GLY A 280 29.17 7.80 14.13
N PRO A 281 30.22 7.88 13.28
CA PRO A 281 30.49 9.00 12.38
C PRO A 281 30.75 8.49 10.94
N TYR A 282 30.18 9.14 9.92
CA TYR A 282 30.72 9.04 8.57
C TYR A 282 30.88 10.44 7.99
N LYS A 283 32.15 10.85 7.92
CA LYS A 283 32.66 11.87 6.99
C LYS A 283 32.49 11.36 5.56
N LEU A 284 31.87 12.19 4.71
CA LEU A 284 32.38 12.70 3.43
C LEU A 284 31.36 13.71 2.88
#